data_AF-A0A965I1J7-F1
#
_entry.id   AF-A0A965I1J7-F1
#
_cell.length_a   1.000
_cell.length_b   1.000
_cell.length_c   1.000
_cell.angle_alpha   90.00
_cell.angle_beta   90.00
_cell.angle_gamma   90.00
#
_symmetry.space_group_name_H-M   'P 1'
#
loop_
_entity.id
_entity.type
_entity.pdbx_description
1 polymer ?
#
loop_
_entity_poly.entity_id
_entity_poly.type
_entity_poly.pdbx_seq_one_letter_code
_entity_poly.pdbx_strand_id
1 'polypeptide(L)' 'MRHLTHLKYIDVVAREGSIRKAAEKLNITSTALNRRILSLEEE' A
#
# COMPACT_ATOMS: atom_id res chain seq x y z
N MET A 1 -7.45 11.53 11.08
CA MET A 1 -6.02 11.35 10.72
C MET A 1 -5.68 9.97 10.13
N ARG A 2 -6.54 8.93 10.20
CA ARG A 2 -6.25 7.59 9.64
C ARG A 2 -6.00 7.61 8.12
N HIS A 3 -6.76 8.37 7.35
CA HIS A 3 -6.73 8.34 5.88
C HIS A 3 -5.41 8.83 5.24
N LEU A 4 -4.61 9.67 5.91
CA LEU A 4 -3.36 10.21 5.34
C LEU A 4 -2.27 9.14 5.18
N THR A 5 -2.22 8.14 6.06
CA THR A 5 -1.24 7.06 5.96
C THR A 5 -1.59 6.07 4.85
N HIS A 6 -2.88 5.92 4.57
CA HIS A 6 -3.40 5.01 3.55
C HIS A 6 -3.13 5.51 2.13
N LEU A 7 -3.25 6.83 1.91
CA LEU A 7 -2.90 7.46 0.63
C LEU A 7 -1.44 7.26 0.25
N LYS A 8 -0.52 7.19 1.22
CA LYS A 8 0.90 6.93 0.98
C LYS A 8 1.15 5.53 0.40
N TYR A 9 0.38 4.52 0.81
CA TYR A 9 0.56 3.17 0.29
C TYR A 9 0.07 3.04 -1.14
N ILE A 10 -1.08 3.64 -1.46
CA ILE A 10 -1.61 3.64 -2.83
C ILE A 10 -0.72 4.46 -3.77
N ASP A 11 -0.25 5.64 -3.36
CA ASP A 11 0.68 6.45 -4.17
C ASP A 11 1.96 5.68 -4.52
N VAL A 12 2.55 4.99 -3.55
CA VAL A 12 3.77 4.19 -3.80
C VAL A 12 3.48 3.01 -4.74
N VAL A 13 2.36 2.32 -4.57
CA VAL A 13 1.97 1.22 -5.48
C VAL A 13 1.74 1.74 -6.90
N ALA A 14 1.06 2.87 -7.06
CA ALA A 14 0.81 3.49 -8.36
C ALA A 14 2.11 3.93 -9.06
N ARG A 15 3.07 4.49 -8.30
CA ARG A 15 4.39 4.90 -8.84
C ARG A 15 5.27 3.72 -9.24
N GLU A 16 5.26 2.65 -8.45
CA GLU A 16 6.10 1.47 -8.71
C GLU A 16 5.47 0.51 -9.75
N GLY A 17 4.15 0.59 -9.95
CA GLY A 17 3.39 -0.31 -10.83
C GLY A 17 3.39 -1.78 -10.38
N SER A 18 3.86 -2.04 -9.16
CA SER A 18 3.98 -3.39 -8.60
C SER A 18 3.88 -3.36 -7.09
N ILE A 19 2.94 -4.15 -6.54
CA ILE A 19 2.77 -4.32 -5.10
C ILE A 19 4.02 -4.91 -4.45
N ARG A 20 4.75 -5.80 -5.15
CA ARG A 20 6.00 -6.37 -4.62
C ARG A 20 7.09 -5.31 -4.47
N LYS A 21 7.36 -4.53 -5.53
CA LYS A 21 8.36 -3.44 -5.49
C LYS A 21 7.98 -2.35 -4.49
N ALA A 22 6.70 -2.00 -4.42
CA ALA A 22 6.19 -1.06 -3.44
C ALA A 22 6.40 -1.55 -2.00
N ALA A 23 6.14 -2.84 -1.72
CA ALA A 23 6.34 -3.41 -0.40
C ALA A 23 7.80 -3.41 0.04
N GLU A 24 8.73 -3.74 -0.87
CA GLU A 24 10.18 -3.62 -0.63
C GLU A 24 10.57 -2.18 -0.28
N LYS A 25 10.12 -1.20 -1.06
CA LYS A 25 10.39 0.23 -0.82
C LYS A 25 9.80 0.75 0.49
N LEU A 26 8.69 0.17 0.92
CA LEU A 26 8.00 0.50 2.17
C LEU A 26 8.52 -0.32 3.38
N ASN A 27 9.50 -1.20 3.18
CA ASN A 27 10.03 -2.12 4.20
C ASN A 27 8.93 -2.94 4.90
N ILE A 28 7.96 -3.45 4.14
CA ILE A 28 6.90 -4.32 4.63
C ILE A 28 6.75 -5.55 3.72
N THR A 29 6.04 -6.56 4.19
CA THR A 29 5.71 -7.71 3.33
C THR A 29 4.64 -7.33 2.31
N SER A 30 4.73 -7.93 1.11
CA SER A 30 3.74 -7.74 0.05
C SER A 30 2.32 -8.14 0.49
N THR A 31 2.20 -9.18 1.32
CA THR A 31 0.92 -9.59 1.92
C THR A 31 0.35 -8.53 2.87
N ALA A 32 1.19 -7.87 3.69
CA ALA A 32 0.74 -6.80 4.57
C ALA A 32 0.27 -5.58 3.77
N LEU A 33 1.00 -5.22 2.71
CA LEU A 33 0.59 -4.15 1.79
C LEU A 33 -0.76 -4.48 1.11
N ASN A 34 -0.90 -5.70 0.59
CA ASN A 34 -2.13 -6.14 -0.07
C ASN A 34 -3.36 -6.08 0.85
N ARG A 35 -3.23 -6.59 2.08
CA ARG A 35 -4.33 -6.50 3.08
C ARG A 35 -4.73 -5.05 3.37
N ARG A 36 -3.77 -4.13 3.36
CA ARG A 36 -4.02 -2.71 3.63
C ARG A 36 -4.68 -1.98 2.46
N ILE A 37 -4.45 -2.45 1.24
CA ILE A 37 -5.16 -1.97 0.04
C ILE A 37 -6.60 -2.50 0.05
N LEU A 38 -6.80 -3.80 0.29
CA LEU A 38 -8.16 -4.37 0.36
C LEU A 38 -9.02 -3.70 1.44
N SER A 39 -8.44 -3.47 2.62
CA SER A 39 -9.12 -2.74 3.70
C SER A 39 -9.48 -1.29 3.34
N LEU A 40 -8.87 -0.71 2.30
CA LEU A 40 -9.23 0.62 1.79
C LEU A 40 -10.34 0.57 0.75
N GLU A 41 -10.47 -0.51 0.00
CA GLU A 41 -11.54 -0.70 -0.98
C GLU A 41 -12.86 -1.07 -0.33
N GLU A 42 -12.81 -1.62 0.89
CA GLU A 42 -13.98 -1.97 1.72
C GLU A 42 -14.53 -0.78 2.54
N GLU A 43 -13.82 0.36 2.60
CA GLU A 43 -14.25 1.62 3.24
C GLU A 43 -15.03 2.51 2.26
#